data_AF-A0A1G7J7C2-F1
#
_entry.id   AF-A0A1G7J7C2-F1
#
_cell.length_a   1.000
_cell.length_b   1.000
_cell.length_c   1.000
_cell.angle_alpha   90.00
_cell.angle_beta   90.00
_cell.angle_gamma   90.00
#
_symmetry.space_group_name_H-M   'P 1'
#
loop_
_entity.id
_entity.type
_entity.pdbx_description
1 polymer ?
#
loop_
_entity_poly.entity_id
_entity_poly.type
_entity_poly.pdbx_seq_one_letter_code
_entity_poly.pdbx_strand_id
1 'polypeptide(L)'
;MSVDLRTTIGAFALVFLAIVGVAAVGGVVLDDAPPETDAVADDHWQADAVEPETASEGGEVEMESSEPSNTVVVHLGGGAAGPGGGTSILPIEDRDAPAEADVGALGGVRRGVAPLTAALVENGHEVRFYGGAVGSEPLPSMLSDADAFVTTNPGALSATDADAVETFVDAGGRTLVTSDPGAAGALTDFGSPFGVYGEAGYVYDMENNDANYLSVFVEPTGSGALTEGVEEVVFRGAAPVGTADGSATLATPETSRLSTTRETGSYGVAVRSDSLAVLGDSSFLEPENADRADNGILIGNVADFLVTGESPDASFGSPTGPGGAAPPGGAVPPGGSTPPPEPTDPSGNETDPAGNATA
;
A
#
# COMPACT_ATOMS: atom_id res chain seq x y z
N MET A 1 -82.63 55.85 -48.05
CA MET A 1 -82.80 54.69 -47.14
C MET A 1 -82.16 55.08 -45.82
N SER A 2 -82.93 55.77 -44.97
CA SER A 2 -82.47 56.31 -43.69
C SER A 2 -82.45 55.17 -42.67
N VAL A 3 -81.26 54.71 -42.31
CA VAL A 3 -81.11 53.72 -41.24
C VAL A 3 -81.47 54.41 -39.93
N ASP A 4 -82.44 53.85 -39.21
CA ASP A 4 -82.89 54.38 -37.93
C ASP A 4 -81.75 54.24 -36.90
N LEU A 5 -81.22 55.39 -36.46
CA LEU A 5 -80.07 55.47 -35.56
C LEU A 5 -80.31 54.69 -34.25
N ARG A 6 -81.57 54.56 -33.82
CA ARG A 6 -81.93 53.75 -32.64
C ARG A 6 -81.77 52.26 -32.88
N THR A 7 -82.05 51.79 -34.09
CA THR A 7 -81.85 50.39 -34.49
C THR A 7 -80.37 50.06 -34.65
N THR A 8 -79.57 50.99 -35.17
CA THR A 8 -78.12 50.80 -35.31
C THR A 8 -77.41 50.81 -33.95
N ILE A 9 -77.80 51.70 -33.04
CA ILE A 9 -77.27 51.73 -31.67
C ILE A 9 -77.70 50.48 -30.88
N GLY A 10 -78.95 50.03 -31.04
CA GLY A 10 -79.43 48.79 -30.43
C GLY A 10 -78.69 47.55 -30.91
N ALA A 11 -78.45 47.45 -32.23
CA ALA A 11 -77.66 46.36 -32.81
C ALA A 11 -76.20 46.40 -32.36
N PHE A 12 -75.59 47.59 -32.28
CA PHE A 12 -74.22 47.74 -31.79
C PHE A 12 -74.09 47.37 -30.31
N ALA A 13 -75.02 47.82 -29.45
CA ALA A 13 -75.00 47.47 -28.03
C ALA A 13 -75.17 45.96 -27.79
N LEU A 14 -76.00 45.30 -28.60
CA LEU A 14 -76.23 43.86 -28.50
C LEU A 14 -75.00 43.05 -28.97
N VAL A 15 -74.38 43.45 -30.08
CA VAL A 15 -73.12 42.82 -30.55
C VAL A 15 -71.97 43.10 -29.57
N PHE A 16 -71.88 44.32 -29.03
CA PHE A 16 -70.87 44.68 -28.03
C PHE A 16 -71.06 43.87 -26.74
N LEU A 17 -72.29 43.72 -26.23
CA LEU A 17 -72.57 42.87 -25.08
C LEU A 17 -72.36 41.38 -25.36
N ALA A 18 -72.57 40.91 -26.60
CA ALA A 18 -72.26 39.54 -26.98
C ALA A 18 -70.73 39.29 -27.00
N ILE A 19 -69.94 40.22 -27.52
CA ILE A 19 -68.47 40.12 -27.57
C ILE A 19 -67.87 40.25 -26.15
N VAL A 20 -68.35 41.19 -25.35
CA VAL A 20 -67.91 41.35 -23.95
C VAL A 20 -68.41 40.19 -23.08
N GLY A 21 -69.58 39.63 -23.36
CA GLY A 21 -70.10 38.43 -22.71
C GLY A 21 -69.29 37.17 -23.02
N VAL A 22 -68.78 37.02 -24.24
CA VAL A 22 -67.87 35.91 -24.60
C VAL A 22 -66.50 36.07 -23.93
N ALA A 23 -66.00 37.31 -23.75
CA ALA A 23 -64.78 37.56 -22.98
C ALA A 23 -64.96 37.33 -21.45
N ALA A 24 -66.20 37.38 -20.94
CA ALA A 24 -66.49 37.14 -19.52
C ALA A 24 -66.79 35.66 -19.19
N VAL A 25 -67.19 34.84 -20.17
CA VAL A 25 -67.40 33.38 -19.98
C VAL A 25 -66.15 32.58 -20.40
N GLY A 26 -65.30 33.15 -21.25
CA GLY A 26 -63.93 32.68 -21.50
C GLY A 26 -62.91 33.33 -20.56
N GLY A 27 -63.34 33.74 -19.36
CA GLY A 27 -62.42 33.93 -18.26
C GLY A 27 -61.73 32.60 -18.04
N VAL A 28 -60.53 32.46 -18.61
CA VAL A 28 -59.53 31.55 -18.11
C VAL A 28 -59.54 31.80 -16.61
N VAL A 29 -60.06 30.84 -15.85
CA VAL A 29 -59.72 30.73 -14.44
C VAL A 29 -58.22 30.47 -14.50
N LEU A 30 -57.44 31.55 -14.56
CA LEU A 30 -56.09 31.50 -14.06
C LEU A 30 -56.34 31.29 -12.57
N ASP A 31 -56.30 30.02 -12.18
CA ASP A 31 -55.92 29.67 -10.84
C ASP A 31 -54.67 30.49 -10.57
N ASP A 32 -54.79 31.50 -9.71
CA ASP A 32 -53.66 32.29 -9.22
C ASP A 32 -52.83 31.45 -8.23
N ALA A 33 -53.19 30.18 -8.07
CA ALA A 33 -52.28 29.16 -7.61
C ALA A 33 -51.14 29.06 -8.62
N PRO A 34 -49.87 29.34 -8.23
CA PRO A 34 -48.75 28.94 -9.07
C PRO A 34 -48.99 27.47 -9.46
N PRO A 35 -48.70 27.08 -10.71
CA PRO A 35 -48.85 25.67 -11.09
C PRO A 35 -48.18 24.83 -10.00
N GLU A 36 -48.90 23.88 -9.42
CA GLU A 36 -48.27 22.82 -8.64
C GLU A 36 -47.39 22.06 -9.62
N THR A 37 -46.21 22.61 -9.87
CA THR A 37 -45.10 21.87 -10.42
C THR A 37 -44.86 20.81 -9.36
N ASP A 38 -45.03 19.54 -9.74
CA ASP A 38 -44.44 18.45 -8.96
C ASP A 38 -43.05 18.91 -8.55
N ALA A 39 -42.76 18.87 -7.24
CA ALA A 39 -41.45 19.23 -6.75
C ALA A 39 -40.45 18.49 -7.64
N VAL A 40 -39.58 19.24 -8.32
CA VAL A 40 -38.50 18.63 -9.09
C VAL A 40 -37.83 17.66 -8.11
N ALA A 41 -37.71 16.39 -8.50
CA ALA A 41 -37.09 15.39 -7.63
C ALA A 41 -35.64 15.81 -7.42
N ASP A 42 -35.38 16.65 -6.41
CA ASP A 42 -34.09 17.28 -6.13
C ASP A 42 -33.11 16.29 -5.49
N ASP A 43 -33.41 14.98 -5.55
CA ASP A 43 -32.56 13.89 -5.06
C ASP A 43 -31.15 13.98 -5.64
N HIS A 44 -31.01 14.47 -6.89
CA HIS A 44 -29.72 14.68 -7.55
C HIS A 44 -28.98 15.99 -7.16
N TRP A 45 -29.60 16.83 -6.33
CA TRP A 45 -29.01 18.05 -5.74
C TRP A 45 -28.77 17.93 -4.23
N GLN A 46 -29.18 16.83 -3.61
CA GLN A 46 -28.80 16.50 -2.24
C GLN A 46 -27.44 15.80 -2.29
N ALA A 47 -26.37 16.51 -1.93
CA ALA A 47 -25.03 15.95 -1.85
C ALA A 47 -25.03 14.65 -1.02
N ASP A 48 -25.77 14.65 0.08
CA ASP A 48 -25.95 13.51 1.00
C ASP A 48 -26.59 12.27 0.33
N ALA A 49 -27.28 12.41 -0.80
CA ALA A 49 -27.88 11.29 -1.54
C ALA A 49 -26.93 10.65 -2.56
N VAL A 50 -25.74 11.25 -2.77
CA VAL A 50 -24.74 10.82 -3.77
C VAL A 50 -23.40 10.47 -3.11
N GLU A 51 -23.22 10.76 -1.82
CA GLU A 51 -22.03 10.34 -1.10
C GLU A 51 -22.00 8.81 -0.97
N PRO A 52 -20.96 8.14 -1.49
CA PRO A 52 -20.79 6.71 -1.25
C PRO A 52 -20.65 6.46 0.24
N GLU A 53 -21.12 5.32 0.72
CA GLU A 53 -20.79 4.87 2.07
C GLU A 53 -19.27 4.75 2.17
N THR A 54 -18.69 5.47 3.13
CA THR A 54 -17.27 5.47 3.42
C THR A 54 -17.01 4.88 4.78
N ALA A 55 -15.77 4.45 5.01
CA ALA A 55 -15.31 4.07 6.32
C ALA A 55 -15.56 5.19 7.34
N SER A 56 -15.78 4.81 8.59
CA SER A 56 -15.77 5.76 9.70
C SER A 56 -14.42 6.48 9.74
N GLU A 57 -14.44 7.77 10.03
CA GLU A 57 -13.24 8.56 10.31
C GLU A 57 -13.20 8.84 11.82
N GLY A 58 -12.10 8.48 12.46
CA GLY A 58 -11.87 8.76 13.88
C GLY A 58 -11.13 7.64 14.60
N GLY A 59 -10.45 8.01 15.67
CA GLY A 59 -9.54 7.13 16.41
C GLY A 59 -8.18 7.81 16.52
N GLU A 60 -7.60 7.78 17.71
CA GLU A 60 -6.20 8.15 17.89
C GLU A 60 -5.37 6.87 17.84
N VAL A 61 -4.14 6.96 17.34
CA VAL A 61 -3.20 5.83 17.41
C VAL A 61 -2.71 5.73 18.86
N GLU A 62 -3.27 4.80 19.61
CA GLU A 62 -2.89 4.53 21.00
C GLU A 62 -2.11 3.21 21.10
N MET A 63 -1.14 3.16 22.01
CA MET A 63 -0.41 1.93 22.37
C MET A 63 -0.86 1.45 23.75
N GLU A 64 -0.99 0.13 23.93
CA GLU A 64 -1.28 -0.46 25.22
C GLU A 64 -0.01 -0.83 26.01
N SER A 65 1.12 -1.02 25.31
CA SER A 65 2.37 -1.45 25.91
C SER A 65 2.94 -0.43 26.89
N SER A 66 3.44 -0.94 28.02
CA SER A 66 4.19 -0.16 29.02
C SER A 66 5.63 -0.63 29.15
N GLU A 67 6.18 -1.25 28.11
CA GLU A 67 7.57 -1.71 28.06
C GLU A 67 8.56 -0.54 28.27
N PRO A 68 9.77 -0.81 28.78
CA PRO A 68 10.82 0.21 28.82
C PRO A 68 11.17 0.72 27.41
N SER A 69 11.94 1.81 27.35
CA SER A 69 12.43 2.35 26.08
C SER A 69 13.10 1.27 25.23
N ASN A 70 12.59 1.07 24.03
CA ASN A 70 13.08 0.14 23.01
C ASN A 70 13.55 0.95 21.80
N THR A 71 14.47 0.40 21.01
CA THR A 71 14.97 1.03 19.78
C THR A 71 14.36 0.38 18.55
N VAL A 72 13.62 1.15 17.77
CA VAL A 72 12.99 0.72 16.51
C VAL A 72 13.73 1.33 15.32
N VAL A 73 14.24 0.47 14.43
CA VAL A 73 14.93 0.89 13.20
C VAL A 73 13.95 0.87 12.02
N VAL A 74 13.75 2.02 11.39
CA VAL A 74 12.86 2.19 10.22
C VAL A 74 13.68 2.36 8.95
N HIS A 75 13.51 1.45 8.00
CA HIS A 75 14.11 1.50 6.68
C HIS A 75 13.33 2.45 5.76
N LEU A 76 14.04 3.40 5.16
CA LEU A 76 13.48 4.47 4.32
C LEU A 76 13.21 4.05 2.87
N GLY A 77 13.55 2.83 2.48
CA GLY A 77 13.64 2.46 1.07
C GLY A 77 14.81 3.18 0.39
N GLY A 78 15.40 2.54 -0.61
CA GLY A 78 16.50 3.05 -1.42
C GLY A 78 16.08 4.19 -2.35
N GLY A 79 15.58 5.29 -1.80
CA GLY A 79 15.44 6.55 -2.51
C GLY A 79 16.78 7.26 -2.50
N ALA A 80 17.43 7.37 -3.66
CA ALA A 80 18.47 8.36 -3.88
C ALA A 80 17.89 9.76 -3.66
N ALA A 81 17.84 10.20 -2.39
CA ALA A 81 17.62 11.58 -2.03
C ALA A 81 18.91 12.35 -2.39
N GLY A 82 19.05 12.67 -3.67
CA GLY A 82 19.89 13.77 -4.10
C GLY A 82 19.37 15.07 -3.45
N PRO A 83 20.20 16.12 -3.30
CA PRO A 83 19.86 17.36 -2.60
C PRO A 83 18.84 18.26 -3.32
N GLY A 84 17.97 17.70 -4.16
CA GLY A 84 16.79 18.35 -4.72
C GLY A 84 15.63 17.37 -4.65
N GLY A 85 14.62 17.66 -3.83
CA GLY A 85 13.43 16.84 -3.68
C GLY A 85 12.78 16.56 -5.03
N GLY A 86 12.94 15.34 -5.53
CA GLY A 86 12.24 14.84 -6.70
C GLY A 86 10.83 14.46 -6.28
N THR A 87 9.86 15.17 -6.83
CA THR A 87 8.44 14.80 -6.81
C THR A 87 8.26 13.37 -7.30
N SER A 88 7.39 12.60 -6.65
CA SER A 88 6.85 11.35 -7.17
C SER A 88 6.55 11.52 -8.65
N ILE A 89 7.26 10.74 -9.48
CA ILE A 89 7.04 10.74 -10.92
C ILE A 89 5.66 10.13 -11.10
N LEU A 90 4.69 10.94 -11.53
CA LEU A 90 3.36 10.44 -11.90
C LEU A 90 3.52 9.35 -12.98
N PRO A 91 2.59 8.38 -13.09
CA PRO A 91 2.77 7.11 -13.81
C PRO A 91 2.90 7.18 -15.35
N ILE A 92 3.25 8.33 -15.93
CA ILE A 92 3.15 8.60 -17.37
C ILE A 92 4.53 8.66 -18.06
N GLU A 93 5.63 8.53 -17.34
CA GLU A 93 6.98 8.71 -17.90
C GLU A 93 7.90 7.49 -17.78
N ASP A 94 7.47 6.33 -18.29
CA ASP A 94 8.31 5.53 -19.20
C ASP A 94 7.48 4.45 -19.92
N ARG A 95 7.78 4.17 -21.20
CA ARG A 95 6.99 3.22 -22.03
C ARG A 95 7.62 1.83 -22.14
N ASP A 96 8.78 1.61 -21.52
CA ASP A 96 9.55 0.37 -21.63
C ASP A 96 9.71 -0.40 -20.31
N ALA A 97 9.09 0.06 -19.22
CA ALA A 97 8.87 -0.71 -17.99
C ALA A 97 7.50 -0.32 -17.43
N PRO A 98 6.62 -1.27 -17.06
CA PRO A 98 5.42 -0.90 -16.31
C PRO A 98 5.91 -0.19 -15.04
N ALA A 99 5.51 1.06 -14.84
CA ALA A 99 5.64 1.69 -13.53
C ALA A 99 4.94 0.75 -12.54
N GLU A 100 5.72 0.20 -11.62
CA GLU A 100 5.20 -0.53 -10.47
C GLU A 100 4.15 0.40 -9.83
N ALA A 101 2.96 -0.14 -9.54
CA ALA A 101 1.88 0.64 -8.95
C ALA A 101 2.24 0.94 -7.49
N ASP A 102 3.20 1.84 -7.30
CA ASP A 102 3.59 2.35 -5.99
C ASP A 102 2.49 3.33 -5.56
N VAL A 103 1.68 2.92 -4.60
CA VAL A 103 0.74 3.79 -3.88
C VAL A 103 1.51 4.60 -2.82
N GLY A 104 2.74 4.99 -3.15
CA GLY A 104 3.72 5.45 -2.18
C GLY A 104 3.33 6.73 -1.48
N ALA A 105 3.79 6.84 -0.23
CA ALA A 105 3.56 7.99 0.63
C ALA A 105 3.88 9.32 -0.06
N LEU A 106 2.87 10.18 -0.13
CA LEU A 106 2.93 11.56 -0.63
C LEU A 106 3.88 12.40 0.25
N GLY A 107 5.19 12.23 0.12
CA GLY A 107 6.22 12.82 0.98
C GLY A 107 7.33 11.88 1.43
N GLY A 108 7.37 10.64 0.92
CA GLY A 108 8.38 9.63 1.21
C GLY A 108 8.14 8.85 2.50
N VAL A 109 8.92 7.80 2.72
CA VAL A 109 8.69 6.81 3.80
C VAL A 109 8.61 7.43 5.19
N ARG A 110 9.38 8.48 5.50
CA ARG A 110 9.31 9.18 6.80
C ARG A 110 7.93 9.73 7.12
N ARG A 111 7.25 10.30 6.10
CA ARG A 111 5.87 10.74 6.25
C ARG A 111 4.94 9.55 6.27
N GLY A 112 5.18 8.57 5.40
CA GLY A 112 4.35 7.37 5.27
C GLY A 112 4.22 6.57 6.55
N VAL A 113 5.26 6.53 7.39
CA VAL A 113 5.23 5.85 8.69
C VAL A 113 5.02 6.81 9.87
N ALA A 114 4.69 8.07 9.63
CA ALA A 114 4.66 9.09 10.69
C ALA A 114 3.72 8.73 11.85
N PRO A 115 2.47 8.28 11.63
CA PRO A 115 1.57 7.79 12.68
C PRO A 115 2.19 6.71 13.57
N LEU A 116 2.77 5.67 12.98
CA LEU A 116 3.46 4.61 13.74
C LEU A 116 4.63 5.17 14.55
N THR A 117 5.47 5.99 13.94
CA THR A 117 6.65 6.55 14.64
C THR A 117 6.26 7.56 15.72
N ALA A 118 5.15 8.29 15.54
CA ALA A 118 4.62 9.21 16.54
C ALA A 118 4.15 8.43 17.76
N ALA A 119 3.35 7.36 17.57
CA ALA A 119 2.91 6.50 18.66
C ALA A 119 4.08 5.91 19.45
N LEU A 120 5.10 5.39 18.76
CA LEU A 120 6.32 4.86 19.39
C LEU A 120 7.05 5.92 20.23
N VAL A 121 7.26 7.12 19.68
CA VAL A 121 7.99 8.20 20.36
C VAL A 121 7.20 8.78 21.54
N GLU A 122 5.88 8.92 21.38
CA GLU A 122 4.98 9.41 22.44
C GLU A 122 4.93 8.46 23.63
N ASN A 123 5.10 7.15 23.39
CA ASN A 123 5.21 6.12 24.43
C ASN A 123 6.65 5.88 24.93
N GLY A 124 7.61 6.71 24.50
CA GLY A 124 8.96 6.74 25.07
C GLY A 124 9.95 5.76 24.44
N HIS A 125 9.65 5.21 23.27
CA HIS A 125 10.58 4.41 22.47
C HIS A 125 11.43 5.29 21.54
N GLU A 126 12.61 4.81 21.16
CA GLU A 126 13.51 5.50 20.23
C GLU A 126 13.27 5.02 18.80
N VAL A 127 13.15 5.96 17.86
CA VAL A 127 13.04 5.66 16.42
C VAL A 127 14.29 6.12 15.68
N ARG A 128 14.99 5.18 15.04
CA ARG A 128 16.18 5.43 14.21
C ARG A 128 15.87 5.12 12.75
N PHE A 129 16.26 6.01 11.84
CA PHE A 129 15.99 5.80 10.40
C PHE A 129 17.25 5.32 9.67
N TYR A 130 17.11 4.26 8.88
CA TYR A 130 18.15 3.71 8.01
C TYR A 130 17.82 3.95 6.53
N GLY A 131 18.79 4.46 5.77
CA GLY A 131 18.62 4.73 4.33
C GLY A 131 19.80 4.28 3.45
N GLY A 132 20.71 3.47 3.98
CA GLY A 132 21.82 2.88 3.20
C GLY A 132 22.81 3.87 2.57
N ALA A 133 22.82 5.15 2.96
CA ALA A 133 23.67 6.16 2.34
C ALA A 133 25.16 5.93 2.67
N VAL A 134 26.02 6.12 1.68
CA VAL A 134 27.49 5.93 1.80
C VAL A 134 28.04 6.73 2.99
N GLY A 135 28.74 6.04 3.90
CA GLY A 135 29.32 6.63 5.10
C GLY A 135 28.38 6.75 6.29
N SER A 136 27.11 6.34 6.14
CA SER A 136 26.20 6.12 7.27
C SER A 136 26.56 4.83 8.01
N GLU A 137 26.04 4.70 9.23
CA GLU A 137 26.12 3.46 9.98
C GLU A 137 25.48 2.31 9.18
N PRO A 138 26.16 1.15 9.04
CA PRO A 138 25.61 0.02 8.31
C PRO A 138 24.47 -0.65 9.10
N LEU A 139 23.47 -1.19 8.40
CA LEU A 139 22.29 -1.78 9.04
C LEU A 139 22.63 -2.85 10.10
N PRO A 140 23.59 -3.79 9.87
CA PRO A 140 23.96 -4.76 10.90
C PRO A 140 24.39 -4.14 12.24
N SER A 141 25.04 -2.96 12.21
CA SER A 141 25.43 -2.26 13.43
C SER A 141 24.24 -1.59 14.11
N MET A 142 23.28 -1.06 13.35
CA MET A 142 22.07 -0.50 13.94
C MET A 142 21.20 -1.61 14.55
N LEU A 143 21.09 -2.77 13.89
CA LEU A 143 20.29 -3.90 14.35
C LEU A 143 20.85 -4.58 15.60
N SER A 144 22.17 -4.51 15.85
CA SER A 144 22.76 -5.07 17.08
C SER A 144 22.34 -4.34 18.36
N ASP A 145 21.88 -3.09 18.26
CA ASP A 145 21.36 -2.30 19.38
C ASP A 145 19.84 -2.08 19.26
N ALA A 146 19.18 -2.71 18.29
CA ALA A 146 17.75 -2.53 18.02
C ALA A 146 16.92 -3.64 18.68
N ASP A 147 15.70 -3.29 19.06
CA ASP A 147 14.70 -4.24 19.55
C ASP A 147 13.70 -4.60 18.43
N ALA A 148 13.51 -3.69 17.46
CA ALA A 148 12.62 -3.91 16.34
C ALA A 148 13.08 -3.29 15.01
N PHE A 149 12.56 -3.80 13.90
CA PHE A 149 12.82 -3.32 12.55
C PHE A 149 11.52 -3.12 11.75
N VAL A 150 11.48 -2.09 10.93
CA VAL A 150 10.35 -1.79 10.04
C VAL A 150 10.87 -1.51 8.63
N THR A 151 10.26 -2.13 7.62
CA THR A 151 10.49 -1.77 6.22
C THR A 151 9.18 -1.76 5.44
N THR A 152 8.97 -0.72 4.64
CA THR A 152 7.81 -0.66 3.72
C THR A 152 8.15 -1.10 2.30
N ASN A 153 9.43 -1.32 2.02
CA ASN A 153 9.91 -1.74 0.71
C ASN A 153 11.08 -2.73 0.89
N PRO A 154 10.77 -4.03 1.09
CA PRO A 154 11.80 -5.05 1.25
C PRO A 154 12.69 -5.19 0.01
N GLY A 155 12.18 -4.91 -1.19
CA GLY A 155 12.93 -4.97 -2.45
C GLY A 155 14.05 -3.94 -2.57
N ALA A 156 14.05 -2.91 -1.73
CA ALA A 156 15.09 -1.90 -1.71
C ALA A 156 16.26 -2.23 -0.76
N LEU A 157 16.17 -3.32 0.00
CA LEU A 157 17.29 -3.80 0.81
C LEU A 157 18.38 -4.36 -0.10
N SER A 158 19.64 -4.06 0.21
CA SER A 158 20.76 -4.76 -0.41
C SER A 158 20.77 -6.22 0.06
N ALA A 159 21.43 -7.13 -0.67
CA ALA A 159 21.55 -8.53 -0.24
C ALA A 159 22.14 -8.64 1.18
N THR A 160 23.16 -7.83 1.49
CA THR A 160 23.77 -7.77 2.83
C THR A 160 22.81 -7.27 3.90
N ASP A 161 21.95 -6.30 3.57
CA ASP A 161 20.95 -5.78 4.50
C ASP A 161 19.81 -6.78 4.71
N ALA A 162 19.38 -7.48 3.65
CA ALA A 162 18.39 -8.56 3.74
C ALA A 162 18.89 -9.71 4.63
N ASP A 163 20.14 -10.18 4.43
CA ASP A 163 20.77 -11.21 5.26
C ASP A 163 20.84 -10.79 6.75
N ALA A 164 21.08 -9.50 7.01
CA ALA A 164 21.13 -8.96 8.36
C ALA A 164 19.74 -8.91 9.00
N VAL A 165 18.71 -8.49 8.27
CA VAL A 165 17.34 -8.53 8.77
C VAL A 165 16.91 -9.98 9.00
N GLU A 166 17.31 -10.93 8.15
CA GLU A 166 17.00 -12.35 8.36
C GLU A 166 17.60 -12.88 9.66
N THR A 167 18.89 -12.60 9.89
CA THR A 167 19.56 -12.95 11.16
C THR A 167 18.89 -12.30 12.37
N PHE A 168 18.39 -11.07 12.22
CA PHE A 168 17.68 -10.35 13.28
C PHE A 168 16.33 -10.99 13.61
N VAL A 169 15.54 -11.37 12.60
CA VAL A 169 14.26 -12.06 12.77
C VAL A 169 14.46 -13.43 13.44
N ASP A 170 15.47 -14.19 13.00
CA ASP A 170 15.84 -15.48 13.58
C ASP A 170 16.27 -15.38 15.05
N ALA A 171 16.86 -14.25 15.44
CA ALA A 171 17.21 -13.94 16.82
C ALA A 171 16.00 -13.49 17.67
N GLY A 172 14.80 -13.45 17.10
CA GLY A 172 13.56 -13.03 17.77
C GLY A 172 13.21 -11.55 17.60
N GLY A 173 13.99 -10.81 16.82
CA GLY A 173 13.82 -9.37 16.61
C GLY A 173 12.51 -9.05 15.90
N ARG A 174 11.66 -8.24 16.54
CA ARG A 174 10.33 -7.93 16.02
C ARG A 174 10.44 -7.14 14.73
N THR A 175 9.83 -7.65 13.67
CA THR A 175 9.97 -7.07 12.34
C THR A 175 8.62 -6.87 11.68
N LEU A 176 8.36 -5.64 11.23
CA LEU A 176 7.25 -5.31 10.35
C LEU A 176 7.76 -5.15 8.91
N VAL A 177 7.15 -5.90 8.00
CA VAL A 177 7.32 -5.69 6.56
C VAL A 177 5.97 -5.32 5.98
N THR A 178 5.90 -4.20 5.27
CA THR A 178 4.76 -3.96 4.38
C THR A 178 5.14 -4.25 2.94
N SER A 179 4.18 -4.67 2.14
CA SER A 179 4.39 -4.99 0.73
C SER A 179 3.22 -4.49 -0.09
N ASP A 180 3.45 -3.42 -0.83
CA ASP A 180 2.46 -2.85 -1.74
C ASP A 180 2.29 -3.71 -3.00
N PRO A 181 1.17 -3.55 -3.74
CA PRO A 181 0.95 -4.20 -5.01
C PRO A 181 2.13 -4.01 -5.99
N GLY A 182 2.62 -5.12 -6.54
CA GLY A 182 3.81 -5.13 -7.41
C GLY A 182 5.09 -5.58 -6.70
N ALA A 183 5.16 -5.53 -5.36
CA ALA A 183 6.32 -5.98 -4.60
C ALA A 183 6.32 -7.49 -4.27
N ALA A 184 5.35 -8.26 -4.75
CA ALA A 184 5.17 -9.69 -4.40
C ALA A 184 6.43 -10.55 -4.60
N GLY A 185 7.20 -10.30 -5.66
CA GLY A 185 8.46 -11.01 -5.92
C GLY A 185 9.51 -10.71 -4.85
N ALA A 186 9.76 -9.42 -4.58
CA ALA A 186 10.69 -8.99 -3.55
C ALA A 186 10.27 -9.46 -2.14
N LEU A 187 8.98 -9.40 -1.84
CA LEU A 187 8.45 -9.93 -0.59
C LEU A 187 8.68 -11.44 -0.49
N THR A 188 8.47 -12.20 -1.57
CA THR A 188 8.69 -13.65 -1.56
C THR A 188 10.16 -13.99 -1.40
N ASP A 189 11.05 -13.28 -2.08
CA ASP A 189 12.50 -13.48 -1.95
C ASP A 189 12.96 -13.23 -0.50
N PHE A 190 12.44 -12.19 0.15
CA PHE A 190 12.72 -11.88 1.56
C PHE A 190 12.03 -12.84 2.54
N GLY A 191 10.76 -13.18 2.29
CA GLY A 191 9.86 -13.88 3.22
C GLY A 191 9.99 -15.39 3.22
N SER A 192 10.53 -15.98 2.13
CA SER A 192 10.63 -17.44 1.95
C SER A 192 11.35 -18.18 3.09
N PRO A 193 12.45 -17.66 3.68
CA PRO A 193 13.09 -18.28 4.85
C PRO A 193 12.15 -18.46 6.03
N PHE A 194 11.17 -17.56 6.18
CA PHE A 194 10.14 -17.59 7.25
C PHE A 194 8.83 -18.27 6.80
N GLY A 195 8.83 -18.87 5.60
CA GLY A 195 7.62 -19.47 5.03
C GLY A 195 6.53 -18.45 4.68
N VAL A 196 6.89 -17.19 4.44
CA VAL A 196 5.98 -16.11 4.00
C VAL A 196 6.19 -15.83 2.52
N TYR A 197 5.10 -15.56 1.79
CA TYR A 197 5.15 -15.22 0.37
C TYR A 197 4.14 -14.14 0.02
N GLY A 198 4.44 -13.40 -1.05
CA GLY A 198 3.50 -12.48 -1.68
C GLY A 198 2.87 -13.12 -2.92
N GLU A 199 1.61 -12.84 -3.17
CA GLU A 199 0.94 -13.20 -4.42
C GLU A 199 0.93 -12.02 -5.39
N ALA A 200 1.15 -12.29 -6.67
CA ALA A 200 1.14 -11.24 -7.69
C ALA A 200 -0.27 -10.68 -7.88
N GLY A 201 -0.36 -9.35 -7.92
CA GLY A 201 -1.60 -8.61 -8.19
C GLY A 201 -1.98 -7.68 -7.06
N TYR A 202 -3.25 -7.29 -7.07
CA TYR A 202 -3.92 -6.54 -6.01
C TYR A 202 -5.33 -7.08 -5.86
N VAL A 203 -5.87 -6.94 -4.67
CA VAL A 203 -7.25 -7.26 -4.35
C VAL A 203 -8.10 -6.00 -4.53
N TYR A 204 -9.30 -6.17 -5.06
CA TYR A 204 -10.26 -5.09 -5.22
C TYR A 204 -11.68 -5.58 -4.96
N ASP A 205 -12.55 -4.70 -4.51
CA ASP A 205 -13.95 -5.00 -4.21
C ASP A 205 -14.87 -3.95 -4.84
N MET A 206 -15.79 -4.39 -5.69
CA MET A 206 -16.72 -3.49 -6.40
C MET A 206 -17.98 -3.20 -5.57
N GLU A 207 -18.22 -3.97 -4.51
CA GLU A 207 -19.46 -3.98 -3.74
C GLU A 207 -19.23 -3.39 -2.35
N ASN A 208 -18.16 -3.80 -1.66
CA ASN A 208 -17.83 -3.35 -0.31
C ASN A 208 -16.46 -2.66 -0.29
N ASN A 209 -16.43 -1.33 -0.42
CA ASN A 209 -15.20 -0.55 -0.50
C ASN A 209 -15.37 0.87 0.06
N ASP A 210 -14.26 1.49 0.48
CA ASP A 210 -14.22 2.87 0.98
C ASP A 210 -14.19 3.88 -0.17
N ALA A 211 -15.34 4.05 -0.83
CA ALA A 211 -15.56 4.95 -1.99
C ALA A 211 -14.66 4.75 -3.22
N ASN A 212 -13.82 3.71 -3.22
CA ASN A 212 -12.95 3.34 -4.31
C ASN A 212 -12.73 1.83 -4.29
N TYR A 213 -12.96 1.16 -5.41
CA TYR A 213 -12.86 -0.30 -5.52
C TYR A 213 -11.50 -0.90 -5.09
N LEU A 214 -10.42 -0.12 -5.09
CA LEU A 214 -9.10 -0.53 -4.58
C LEU A 214 -8.96 -0.39 -3.06
N SER A 215 -9.78 0.47 -2.45
CA SER A 215 -9.84 0.71 -1.01
C SER A 215 -10.75 -0.32 -0.34
N VAL A 216 -10.19 -1.51 -0.14
CA VAL A 216 -10.94 -2.66 0.36
C VAL A 216 -11.02 -2.64 1.88
N PHE A 217 -12.17 -3.06 2.39
CA PHE A 217 -12.32 -3.41 3.79
C PHE A 217 -11.66 -4.76 4.07
N VAL A 218 -11.07 -4.88 5.25
CA VAL A 218 -10.25 -6.01 5.66
C VAL A 218 -10.60 -6.35 7.09
N GLU A 219 -10.80 -7.63 7.38
CA GLU A 219 -11.26 -8.10 8.68
C GLU A 219 -10.27 -9.09 9.31
N PRO A 220 -10.19 -9.16 10.64
CA PRO A 220 -9.50 -10.24 11.33
C PRO A 220 -10.06 -11.62 11.01
N THR A 221 -9.17 -12.56 10.73
CA THR A 221 -9.54 -13.98 10.59
C THR A 221 -9.59 -14.70 11.94
N GLY A 222 -9.12 -14.04 13.00
CA GLY A 222 -9.06 -14.53 14.37
C GLY A 222 -8.46 -13.51 15.32
N SER A 223 -8.48 -13.82 16.61
CA SER A 223 -7.91 -12.97 17.66
C SER A 223 -6.41 -13.17 17.80
N GLY A 224 -5.67 -12.08 17.98
CA GLY A 224 -4.22 -12.09 18.19
C GLY A 224 -3.69 -10.68 18.43
N ALA A 225 -2.39 -10.57 18.72
CA ALA A 225 -1.76 -9.29 19.08
C ALA A 225 -1.89 -8.19 18.02
N LEU A 226 -2.08 -8.53 16.73
CA LEU A 226 -2.28 -7.55 15.66
C LEU A 226 -3.76 -7.16 15.47
N THR A 227 -4.69 -7.95 15.99
CA THR A 227 -6.14 -7.84 15.72
C THR A 227 -6.97 -7.58 16.96
N GLU A 228 -6.33 -7.36 18.11
CA GLU A 228 -7.05 -7.01 19.34
C GLU A 228 -7.76 -5.67 19.15
N GLY A 229 -9.06 -5.63 19.43
CA GLY A 229 -9.88 -4.43 19.25
C GLY A 229 -10.14 -4.00 17.81
N VAL A 230 -9.60 -4.71 16.81
CA VAL A 230 -9.84 -4.42 15.39
C VAL A 230 -11.12 -5.15 14.95
N GLU A 231 -12.10 -4.42 14.43
CA GLU A 231 -13.28 -4.98 13.78
C GLU A 231 -13.10 -4.96 12.26
N GLU A 232 -12.70 -3.82 11.70
CA GLU A 232 -12.51 -3.63 10.26
C GLU A 232 -11.45 -2.55 9.98
N VAL A 233 -10.57 -2.81 9.02
CA VAL A 233 -9.53 -1.87 8.56
C VAL A 233 -9.65 -1.60 7.05
N VAL A 234 -9.08 -0.50 6.59
CA VAL A 234 -9.12 -0.10 5.17
C VAL A 234 -7.73 -0.11 4.60
N PHE A 235 -7.53 -0.93 3.56
CA PHE A 235 -6.30 -0.94 2.77
C PHE A 235 -6.54 -0.30 1.40
N ARG A 236 -5.79 0.76 1.04
CA ARG A 236 -5.99 1.51 -0.22
C ARG A 236 -5.48 0.75 -1.46
N GLY A 237 -4.61 -0.23 -1.23
CA GLY A 237 -4.06 -1.10 -2.26
C GLY A 237 -3.60 -2.41 -1.66
N ALA A 238 -4.53 -3.32 -1.40
CA ALA A 238 -4.20 -4.59 -0.78
C ALA A 238 -3.50 -5.56 -1.75
N ALA A 239 -2.28 -5.96 -1.41
CA ALA A 239 -1.56 -7.07 -2.02
C ALA A 239 -1.83 -8.36 -1.24
N PRO A 240 -2.13 -9.49 -1.90
CA PRO A 240 -2.31 -10.73 -1.16
C PRO A 240 -0.97 -11.26 -0.63
N VAL A 241 -0.98 -11.68 0.63
CA VAL A 241 0.16 -12.28 1.33
C VAL A 241 -0.28 -13.56 2.03
N GLY A 242 0.62 -14.54 2.06
CA GLY A 242 0.34 -15.86 2.61
C GLY A 242 1.52 -16.43 3.36
N THR A 243 1.24 -17.53 4.07
CA THR A 243 2.27 -18.36 4.72
C THR A 243 2.06 -19.82 4.33
N ALA A 244 3.14 -20.59 4.28
CA ALA A 244 3.11 -21.99 3.86
C ALA A 244 2.34 -22.90 4.84
N ASP A 245 2.45 -22.64 6.14
CA ASP A 245 1.96 -23.53 7.21
C ASP A 245 0.95 -22.85 8.16
N GLY A 246 0.42 -21.69 7.79
CA GLY A 246 -0.48 -20.90 8.62
C GLY A 246 -1.65 -20.29 7.84
N SER A 247 -2.48 -19.55 8.59
CA SER A 247 -3.57 -18.76 8.03
C SER A 247 -3.21 -17.28 8.04
N ALA A 248 -3.79 -16.52 7.10
CA ALA A 248 -3.77 -15.07 7.17
C ALA A 248 -4.33 -14.58 8.52
N THR A 249 -3.80 -13.49 9.05
CA THR A 249 -4.28 -12.79 10.25
C THR A 249 -5.37 -11.77 9.90
N LEU A 250 -5.24 -11.15 8.73
CA LEU A 250 -6.25 -10.27 8.14
C LEU A 250 -6.58 -10.77 6.73
N ALA A 251 -7.85 -10.73 6.35
CA ALA A 251 -8.30 -11.11 5.02
C ALA A 251 -9.40 -10.19 4.50
N THR A 252 -9.50 -10.09 3.18
CA THR A 252 -10.61 -9.38 2.54
C THR A 252 -11.91 -10.23 2.58
N PRO A 253 -13.10 -9.61 2.46
CA PRO A 253 -14.37 -10.31 2.32
C PRO A 253 -14.43 -11.25 1.11
N GLU A 254 -15.38 -12.20 1.12
CA GLU A 254 -15.58 -13.15 0.01
C GLU A 254 -16.05 -12.49 -1.30
N THR A 255 -16.53 -11.24 -1.25
CA THR A 255 -16.95 -10.44 -2.41
C THR A 255 -15.78 -9.89 -3.22
N SER A 256 -14.60 -9.84 -2.61
CA SER A 256 -13.39 -9.29 -3.22
C SER A 256 -12.89 -10.13 -4.39
N ARG A 257 -12.04 -9.52 -5.23
CA ARG A 257 -11.48 -10.13 -6.42
C ARG A 257 -9.99 -9.90 -6.55
N LEU A 258 -9.27 -10.91 -7.01
CA LEU A 258 -7.86 -10.77 -7.37
C LEU A 258 -7.69 -10.25 -8.80
N SER A 259 -6.82 -9.26 -9.01
CA SER A 259 -6.65 -8.62 -10.32
C SER A 259 -6.07 -9.53 -11.40
N THR A 260 -5.24 -10.51 -11.03
CA THR A 260 -4.56 -11.42 -11.98
C THR A 260 -5.49 -12.52 -12.50
N THR A 261 -6.29 -13.13 -11.63
CA THR A 261 -7.21 -14.22 -12.01
C THR A 261 -8.64 -13.74 -12.25
N ARG A 262 -9.02 -12.59 -11.70
CA ARG A 262 -10.41 -12.08 -11.59
C ARG A 262 -11.35 -13.02 -10.83
N GLU A 263 -10.80 -13.97 -10.09
CA GLU A 263 -11.60 -14.84 -9.24
C GLU A 263 -12.16 -14.04 -8.07
N THR A 264 -13.37 -14.39 -7.64
CA THR A 264 -14.00 -13.84 -6.44
C THR A 264 -13.69 -14.76 -5.25
N GLY A 265 -13.30 -14.17 -4.14
CA GLY A 265 -12.98 -14.89 -2.91
C GLY A 265 -12.40 -13.99 -1.83
N SER A 266 -12.11 -14.60 -0.69
CA SER A 266 -11.39 -13.97 0.42
C SER A 266 -9.88 -14.16 0.23
N TYR A 267 -9.12 -13.07 0.34
CA TYR A 267 -7.68 -13.06 0.14
C TYR A 267 -6.97 -12.62 1.41
N GLY A 268 -5.96 -13.38 1.83
CA GLY A 268 -5.11 -13.00 2.95
C GLY A 268 -4.28 -11.77 2.60
N VAL A 269 -4.30 -10.75 3.47
CA VAL A 269 -3.60 -9.47 3.27
C VAL A 269 -2.73 -9.09 4.46
N ALA A 270 -2.75 -9.88 5.53
CA ALA A 270 -1.69 -9.85 6.53
C ALA A 270 -1.41 -11.25 7.06
N VAL A 271 -0.17 -11.51 7.42
CA VAL A 271 0.26 -12.73 8.10
C VAL A 271 1.20 -12.38 9.25
N ARG A 272 1.20 -13.22 10.27
CA ARG A 272 2.21 -13.20 11.32
C ARG A 272 2.88 -14.57 11.40
N SER A 273 4.21 -14.57 11.33
CA SER A 273 5.06 -15.73 11.59
C SER A 273 6.03 -15.36 12.70
N ASP A 274 5.74 -15.82 13.93
CA ASP A 274 6.57 -15.59 15.12
C ASP A 274 6.91 -14.10 15.38
N SER A 275 8.16 -13.71 15.09
CA SER A 275 8.75 -12.36 15.21
C SER A 275 8.54 -11.48 13.98
N LEU A 276 8.02 -12.02 12.87
CA LEU A 276 7.74 -11.31 11.63
C LEU A 276 6.23 -11.08 11.44
N ALA A 277 5.85 -9.82 11.21
CA ALA A 277 4.53 -9.42 10.73
C ALA A 277 4.66 -8.88 9.30
N VAL A 278 3.82 -9.36 8.39
CA VAL A 278 3.76 -8.90 7.00
C VAL A 278 2.36 -8.42 6.67
N LEU A 279 2.24 -7.17 6.22
CA LEU A 279 0.98 -6.58 5.77
C LEU A 279 1.08 -6.18 4.30
N GLY A 280 0.09 -6.54 3.51
CA GLY A 280 0.02 -6.33 2.07
C GLY A 280 -0.33 -4.90 1.64
N ASP A 281 -0.18 -3.92 2.52
CA ASP A 281 -0.42 -2.51 2.22
C ASP A 281 0.44 -1.68 3.19
N SER A 282 1.16 -0.69 2.67
CA SER A 282 1.89 0.29 3.48
C SER A 282 1.06 1.53 3.75
N SER A 283 0.05 1.80 2.91
CA SER A 283 -0.68 3.06 2.92
C SER A 283 -1.55 3.25 4.18
N PHE A 284 -1.94 2.18 4.87
CA PHE A 284 -2.66 2.28 6.15
C PHE A 284 -1.85 3.03 7.23
N LEU A 285 -0.51 3.04 7.12
CA LEU A 285 0.36 3.79 8.02
C LEU A 285 0.36 5.29 7.74
N GLU A 286 -0.14 5.74 6.58
CA GLU A 286 -0.03 7.13 6.17
C GLU A 286 -0.96 8.04 6.99
N PRO A 287 -0.58 9.31 7.25
CA PRO A 287 -1.40 10.24 8.02
C PRO A 287 -2.84 10.39 7.52
N GLU A 288 -3.04 10.33 6.21
CA GLU A 288 -4.35 10.42 5.56
C GLU A 288 -5.21 9.16 5.69
N ASN A 289 -4.63 8.01 6.04
CA ASN A 289 -5.34 6.74 6.18
C ASN A 289 -5.34 6.19 7.61
N ALA A 290 -4.49 6.72 8.51
CA ALA A 290 -4.38 6.23 9.88
C ALA A 290 -5.68 6.31 10.69
N ASP A 291 -6.53 7.31 10.41
CA ASP A 291 -7.79 7.52 11.12
C ASP A 291 -9.00 6.90 10.38
N ARG A 292 -8.76 6.02 9.38
CA ARG A 292 -9.81 5.36 8.60
C ARG A 292 -10.17 4.00 9.21
N ALA A 293 -11.45 3.79 9.47
CA ALA A 293 -11.94 2.61 10.19
C ALA A 293 -11.09 2.34 11.45
N ASP A 294 -10.70 1.10 11.70
CA ASP A 294 -9.84 0.76 12.83
C ASP A 294 -8.33 0.77 12.49
N ASN A 295 -7.91 1.48 11.42
CA ASN A 295 -6.49 1.58 11.08
C ASN A 295 -5.66 2.10 12.26
N GLY A 296 -6.18 3.04 13.06
CA GLY A 296 -5.51 3.56 14.24
C GLY A 296 -5.25 2.49 15.31
N ILE A 297 -6.21 1.59 15.52
CA ILE A 297 -6.08 0.44 16.43
C ILE A 297 -5.06 -0.55 15.87
N LEU A 298 -5.10 -0.85 14.58
CA LEU A 298 -4.11 -1.71 13.94
C LEU A 298 -2.69 -1.14 14.05
N ILE A 299 -2.50 0.17 13.86
CA ILE A 299 -1.20 0.83 14.01
C ILE A 299 -0.72 0.71 15.47
N GLY A 300 -1.61 0.92 16.44
CA GLY A 300 -1.33 0.72 17.87
C GLY A 300 -0.86 -0.70 18.17
N ASN A 301 -1.61 -1.70 17.70
CA ASN A 301 -1.27 -3.12 17.82
C ASN A 301 0.07 -3.48 17.15
N VAL A 302 0.37 -2.86 16.00
CA VAL A 302 1.66 -3.02 15.31
C VAL A 302 2.78 -2.40 16.14
N ALA A 303 2.58 -1.22 16.72
CA ALA A 303 3.56 -0.58 17.59
C ALA A 303 3.81 -1.43 18.84
N ASP A 304 2.75 -1.95 19.47
CA ASP A 304 2.84 -2.88 20.60
C ASP A 304 3.58 -4.14 20.22
N PHE A 305 3.26 -4.75 19.08
CA PHE A 305 3.99 -5.92 18.57
C PHE A 305 5.48 -5.65 18.39
N LEU A 306 5.86 -4.48 17.87
CA LEU A 306 7.26 -4.11 17.67
C LEU A 306 8.03 -4.00 18.99
N VAL A 307 7.40 -3.50 20.05
CA VAL A 307 8.07 -3.26 21.33
C VAL A 307 7.87 -4.39 22.36
N THR A 308 6.97 -5.33 22.08
CA THR A 308 6.70 -6.48 22.96
C THR A 308 7.41 -7.73 22.44
N GLY A 309 8.58 -8.00 23.00
CA GLY A 309 9.42 -9.16 22.64
C GLY A 309 10.63 -9.28 23.55
N GLU A 310 11.31 -10.42 23.49
CA GLU A 310 12.65 -10.50 24.06
C GLU A 310 13.61 -9.72 23.15
N SER A 311 14.51 -8.92 23.74
CA SER A 311 15.53 -8.23 22.97
C SER A 311 16.37 -9.26 22.20
N PRO A 312 16.53 -9.09 20.88
CA PRO A 312 17.19 -10.08 20.04
C PRO A 312 18.69 -10.15 20.35
N ASP A 313 19.22 -11.36 20.52
CA ASP A 313 20.68 -11.61 20.64
C ASP A 313 21.28 -11.86 19.24
N ALA A 314 21.14 -10.88 18.35
CA ALA A 314 21.62 -10.97 16.98
C ALA A 314 23.12 -10.63 16.90
N SER A 315 23.91 -11.53 16.30
CA SER A 315 25.35 -11.36 16.13
C SER A 315 25.74 -11.38 14.65
N PHE A 316 26.13 -10.21 14.14
CA PHE A 316 26.43 -10.01 12.73
C PHE A 316 27.91 -10.21 12.36
N GLY A 317 28.73 -10.67 13.32
CA GLY A 317 30.18 -10.72 13.17
C GLY A 317 30.84 -9.34 13.11
N SER A 318 32.17 -9.28 13.21
CA SER A 318 32.88 -8.01 12.99
C SER A 318 32.92 -7.69 11.50
N PRO A 319 32.72 -6.43 11.08
CA PRO A 319 32.91 -6.05 9.69
C PRO A 319 34.35 -6.39 9.32
N THR A 320 34.52 -7.35 8.41
CA THR A 320 35.82 -7.61 7.79
C THR A 320 36.22 -6.33 7.07
N GLY A 321 37.15 -5.58 7.66
CA GLY A 321 37.68 -4.36 7.07
C GLY A 321 38.19 -4.61 5.64
N PRO A 322 38.38 -3.54 4.83
CA PRO A 322 38.77 -3.67 3.43
C PRO A 322 40.16 -4.34 3.33
N GLY A 323 40.17 -5.67 3.15
CA GLY A 323 41.40 -6.45 3.13
C GLY A 323 41.27 -7.96 3.39
N GLY A 324 40.07 -8.55 3.38
CA GLY A 324 39.88 -9.94 3.81
C GLY A 324 39.12 -10.84 2.84
N ALA A 325 39.73 -11.22 1.72
CA ALA A 325 39.41 -12.47 1.02
C ALA A 325 40.60 -12.92 0.15
N ALA A 326 41.53 -13.66 0.76
CA ALA A 326 42.37 -14.60 0.01
C ALA A 326 41.69 -15.99 0.13
N PRO A 327 41.53 -16.77 -0.95
CA PRO A 327 40.94 -18.10 -0.88
C PRO A 327 41.81 -19.03 -0.02
N PRO A 328 41.25 -20.13 0.54
CA PRO A 328 42.00 -21.04 1.40
C PRO A 328 43.06 -21.80 0.60
N GLY A 329 44.26 -21.23 0.52
CA GLY A 329 45.47 -21.91 0.06
C GLY A 329 46.07 -22.72 1.21
N GLY A 330 46.07 -24.05 1.05
CA GLY A 330 46.68 -24.98 2.00
C GLY A 330 48.13 -24.62 2.33
N ALA A 331 48.46 -24.71 3.62
CA ALA A 331 49.79 -24.46 4.13
C ALA A 331 50.82 -25.42 3.51
N VAL A 332 51.80 -24.86 2.80
CA VAL A 332 53.02 -25.57 2.40
C VAL A 332 54.15 -25.16 3.35
N PRO A 333 54.79 -26.10 4.09
CA PRO A 333 55.95 -25.79 4.93
C PRO A 333 57.23 -25.62 4.08
N PRO A 334 58.21 -24.82 4.52
CA PRO A 334 59.38 -24.50 3.72
C PRO A 334 60.42 -25.62 3.79
N GLY A 335 60.73 -26.25 2.64
CA GLY A 335 61.81 -27.23 2.52
C GLY A 335 61.92 -27.75 1.10
N GLY A 336 63.03 -27.44 0.42
CA GLY A 336 63.19 -27.60 -1.02
C GLY A 336 63.27 -29.03 -1.53
N SER A 337 62.95 -29.19 -2.82
CA SER A 337 63.63 -30.01 -3.84
C SER A 337 62.95 -29.76 -5.18
N THR A 338 63.75 -29.46 -6.20
CA THR A 338 63.35 -29.23 -7.61
C THR A 338 62.56 -30.41 -8.22
N PRO A 339 61.49 -30.19 -9.02
CA PRO A 339 60.85 -31.25 -9.79
C PRO A 339 61.63 -31.59 -11.08
N PRO A 340 61.59 -32.86 -11.56
CA PRO A 340 62.17 -33.26 -12.84
C PRO A 340 61.27 -32.84 -14.03
N PRO A 341 61.82 -32.75 -15.27
CA PRO A 341 61.07 -32.26 -16.42
C PRO A 341 60.04 -33.27 -16.93
N GLU A 342 58.92 -32.72 -17.41
CA GLU A 342 57.78 -33.44 -17.99
C GLU A 342 58.06 -33.89 -19.44
N PRO A 343 57.55 -35.06 -19.90
CA PRO A 343 57.77 -35.55 -21.26
C PRO A 343 56.88 -34.84 -22.29
N THR A 344 57.48 -34.46 -23.42
CA THR A 344 56.82 -33.97 -24.64
C THR A 344 56.19 -35.10 -25.48
N ASP A 345 54.98 -34.87 -26.03
CA ASP A 345 54.57 -35.00 -27.45
C ASP A 345 53.08 -35.42 -27.64
N PRO A 346 52.44 -35.25 -28.82
CA PRO A 346 52.78 -34.41 -29.99
C PRO A 346 51.59 -33.60 -30.58
N SER A 347 51.96 -32.80 -31.58
CA SER A 347 51.21 -31.84 -32.41
C SER A 347 50.18 -32.41 -33.41
N GLY A 348 49.26 -31.55 -33.87
CA GLY A 348 48.41 -31.71 -35.07
C GLY A 348 46.92 -31.51 -34.78
N ASN A 349 46.13 -30.71 -35.49
CA ASN A 349 46.23 -30.23 -36.86
C ASN A 349 45.31 -29.01 -37.06
N GLU A 350 45.75 -28.07 -37.89
CA GLU A 350 44.98 -26.92 -38.40
C GLU A 350 43.73 -27.37 -39.18
N THR A 351 42.68 -26.56 -39.21
CA THR A 351 41.91 -26.32 -40.45
C THR A 351 41.03 -25.06 -40.38
N ASP A 352 41.14 -24.28 -41.45
CA ASP A 352 40.58 -22.95 -41.74
C ASP A 352 39.04 -22.83 -41.80
N PRO A 353 38.49 -21.59 -41.78
CA PRO A 353 37.08 -21.29 -41.99
C PRO A 353 36.77 -20.96 -43.46
N ALA A 354 35.71 -21.55 -44.03
CA ALA A 354 35.08 -21.01 -45.25
C ALA A 354 33.62 -21.48 -45.38
N GLY A 355 32.79 -20.58 -45.90
CA GLY A 355 31.33 -20.66 -45.94
C GLY A 355 30.74 -21.76 -46.83
N ASN A 356 29.42 -21.94 -46.72
CA ASN A 356 28.49 -21.52 -47.76
C ASN A 356 27.03 -21.84 -47.32
N ALA A 357 26.15 -20.86 -47.42
CA ALA A 357 24.70 -21.06 -47.34
C ALA A 357 24.08 -20.54 -48.64
N THR A 358 23.54 -21.44 -49.46
CA THR A 358 22.33 -21.22 -50.28
C THR A 358 21.95 -22.50 -51.03
N ALA A 359 20.77 -23.04 -50.71
CA ALA A 359 19.72 -23.51 -51.63
C ALA A 359 18.52 -23.97 -50.80
#